data_AF-K9V3F9-F1
#
_entry.id   AF-K9V3F9-F1
#
_cell.length_a   1.000
_cell.length_b   1.000
_cell.length_c   1.000
_cell.angle_alpha   90.00
_cell.angle_beta   90.00
_cell.angle_gamma   90.00
#
_symmetry.space_group_name_H-M   'P 1'
#
loop_
_entity.id
_entity.type
_entity.pdbx_description
1 polymer ?
#
loop_
_entity_poly.entity_id
_entity_poly.type
_entity_poly.pdbx_seq_one_letter_code
_entity_poly.pdbx_strand_id
1 'polypeptide(L)'
;MKNRDVECGETGFLAVATRLCLIKLTCPSYRICNLSVTEETRGEIARRLAIELSLRTEIYQKREGQGFKTFGEFKRTIGVAGAGQAWHHIVGQTTANLQKFGAEAIHNTGNLIRIEHGKGSIHQEITNFYNSVQPEITGSSNITVREWLGNQSFEEQQDFGIRVIKIFGGSL
;
A
#
# COMPACT_ATOMS: atom_id res chain seq x y z
N MET A 1 13.49 -36.40 -41.61
CA MET A 1 14.67 -35.94 -40.85
C MET A 1 14.24 -35.70 -39.40
N LYS A 2 14.70 -36.57 -38.50
CA LYS A 2 14.54 -36.48 -37.04
C LYS A 2 15.77 -35.76 -36.48
N ASN A 3 15.60 -34.78 -35.60
CA ASN A 3 16.63 -34.27 -34.69
C ASN A 3 15.92 -33.96 -33.37
N ARG A 4 15.92 -34.90 -32.42
CA ARG A 4 16.96 -35.23 -31.42
C ARG A 4 16.93 -34.27 -30.23
N ASP A 5 16.28 -34.76 -29.19
CA ASP A 5 16.28 -34.27 -27.82
C ASP A 5 17.71 -34.23 -27.25
N VAL A 6 17.98 -33.23 -26.42
CA VAL A 6 19.20 -33.14 -25.62
C VAL A 6 18.78 -33.26 -24.16
N GLU A 7 19.10 -34.41 -23.56
CA GLU A 7 19.03 -34.67 -22.13
C GLU A 7 20.04 -33.79 -21.38
N CYS A 8 19.60 -33.14 -20.30
CA CYS A 8 20.50 -32.57 -19.29
C CYS A 8 20.57 -33.55 -18.12
N GLY A 9 21.73 -34.17 -17.94
CA GLY A 9 22.00 -35.14 -16.89
C GLY A 9 22.00 -34.53 -15.49
N GLU A 10 21.46 -35.30 -14.54
CA GLU A 10 21.63 -35.08 -13.11
C GLU A 10 23.00 -35.58 -12.65
N THR A 11 23.80 -34.71 -12.04
CA THR A 11 24.77 -35.08 -11.01
C THR A 11 24.79 -34.00 -9.92
N GLY A 12 24.56 -34.41 -8.68
CA GLY A 12 24.49 -33.51 -7.53
C GLY A 12 25.86 -33.11 -7.00
N PHE A 13 25.93 -31.95 -6.34
CA PHE A 13 26.57 -31.76 -5.03
C PHE A 13 26.36 -30.31 -4.54
N LEU A 14 25.92 -30.21 -3.29
CA LEU A 14 26.00 -29.12 -2.32
C LEU A 14 26.78 -27.83 -2.71
N ALA A 15 26.10 -26.68 -2.80
CA ALA A 15 26.67 -25.36 -2.44
C ALA A 15 25.58 -24.29 -2.29
N VAL A 16 25.44 -23.79 -1.06
CA VAL A 16 24.75 -22.54 -0.73
C VAL A 16 25.59 -21.39 -1.28
N ALA A 17 25.08 -20.65 -2.27
CA ALA A 17 25.71 -19.42 -2.75
C ALA A 17 24.66 -18.44 -3.27
N THR A 18 24.40 -17.43 -2.43
CA THR A 18 24.07 -16.04 -2.74
C THR A 18 23.75 -15.72 -4.21
N ARG A 19 22.46 -15.68 -4.56
CA ARG A 19 22.00 -15.01 -5.80
C ARG A 19 21.93 -13.50 -5.57
N LEU A 20 23.07 -12.83 -5.74
CA LEU A 20 23.10 -11.41 -6.11
C LEU A 20 22.81 -11.35 -7.63
N CYS A 21 21.54 -11.27 -8.01
CA CYS A 21 21.18 -11.05 -9.41
C CYS A 21 21.23 -9.54 -9.70
N LEU A 22 22.36 -9.09 -10.22
CA LEU A 22 22.53 -7.78 -10.86
C LEU A 22 21.61 -7.67 -12.08
N ILE A 23 20.46 -7.01 -11.93
CA ILE A 23 19.67 -6.54 -13.07
C ILE A 23 20.22 -5.15 -13.46
N LYS A 24 21.07 -5.14 -14.48
CA LYS A 24 21.45 -3.91 -15.19
C LYS A 24 20.23 -3.37 -15.94
N LEU A 25 20.02 -2.08 -15.73
CA LEU A 25 19.13 -1.18 -16.44
C LEU A 25 19.33 -1.26 -17.95
N THR A 26 18.24 -1.42 -18.71
CA THR A 26 17.88 -0.59 -19.88
C THR A 26 16.51 -1.01 -20.41
N CYS A 27 15.45 -0.23 -20.14
CA CYS A 27 14.28 -0.17 -21.01
C CYS A 27 13.61 1.21 -20.89
N PRO A 28 13.68 2.07 -21.93
CA PRO A 28 13.02 3.36 -21.96
C PRO A 28 11.62 3.20 -22.55
N SER A 29 10.67 2.74 -21.74
CA SER A 29 9.24 2.92 -22.03
C SER A 29 8.49 2.66 -20.73
N TYR A 30 8.06 3.75 -20.10
CA TYR A 30 7.28 3.72 -18.87
C TYR A 30 5.89 3.18 -19.19
N ARG A 31 5.78 1.85 -19.28
CA ARG A 31 4.52 1.14 -19.20
C ARG A 31 4.58 0.38 -17.89
N ILE A 32 3.93 0.93 -16.86
CA ILE A 32 3.71 0.22 -15.60
C ILE A 32 2.89 -1.02 -15.96
N CYS A 33 3.56 -2.15 -16.11
CA CYS A 33 2.88 -3.43 -16.13
C CYS A 33 2.27 -3.59 -14.74
N ASN A 34 0.94 -3.71 -14.68
CA ASN A 34 0.21 -4.15 -13.49
C ASN A 34 0.71 -5.55 -13.09
N LEU A 35 1.84 -5.59 -12.40
CA LEU A 35 2.40 -6.77 -11.79
C LEU A 35 1.67 -6.92 -10.46
N SER A 36 0.86 -7.97 -10.34
CA SER A 36 0.30 -8.39 -9.06
C SER A 36 1.42 -8.46 -8.03
N VAL A 37 1.31 -7.66 -6.97
CA VAL A 37 2.38 -7.52 -5.97
C VAL A 37 2.52 -8.86 -5.24
N THR A 38 3.69 -9.50 -5.34
CA THR A 38 3.97 -10.75 -4.61
C THR A 38 4.28 -10.46 -3.14
N GLU A 39 4.23 -11.46 -2.25
CA GLU A 39 4.64 -11.27 -0.83
C GLU A 39 6.07 -10.75 -0.71
N GLU A 40 6.99 -11.23 -1.56
CA GLU A 40 8.36 -10.72 -1.62
C GLU A 40 8.41 -9.22 -1.97
N THR A 41 7.52 -8.78 -2.87
CA THR A 41 7.38 -7.37 -3.23
C THR A 41 6.76 -6.57 -2.07
N ARG A 42 5.77 -7.12 -1.34
CA ARG A 42 5.20 -6.48 -0.13
C ARG A 42 6.22 -6.32 0.98
N GLY A 43 7.05 -7.34 1.22
CA GLY A 43 8.14 -7.26 2.21
C GLY A 43 9.19 -6.21 1.85
N GLU A 44 9.52 -6.05 0.57
CA GLU A 44 10.41 -4.97 0.13
C GLU A 44 9.78 -3.58 0.31
N ILE A 45 8.49 -3.44 -0.02
CA ILE A 45 7.73 -2.22 0.25
C ILE A 45 7.71 -1.91 1.75
N ALA A 46 7.50 -2.92 2.61
CA ALA A 46 7.52 -2.76 4.06
C ALA A 46 8.89 -2.31 4.57
N ARG A 47 9.99 -2.89 4.09
CA ARG A 47 11.35 -2.44 4.44
C ARG A 47 11.59 -0.99 4.07
N ARG A 48 11.19 -0.59 2.86
CA ARG A 48 11.33 0.81 2.41
C ARG A 48 10.50 1.76 3.26
N LEU A 49 9.25 1.40 3.56
CA LEU A 49 8.38 2.18 4.44
C LEU A 49 8.96 2.26 5.86
N ALA A 50 9.52 1.19 6.40
CA ALA A 50 10.16 1.19 7.72
C ALA A 50 11.35 2.15 7.78
N ILE A 51 12.17 2.19 6.72
CA ILE A 51 13.26 3.16 6.59
C ILE A 51 12.69 4.58 6.53
N GLU A 52 11.69 4.83 5.67
CA GLU A 52 11.05 6.15 5.58
C GLU A 52 10.44 6.61 6.90
N LEU A 53 9.85 5.71 7.68
CA LEU A 53 9.30 5.99 9.00
C LEU A 53 10.38 6.25 10.05
N SER A 54 11.52 5.55 10.00
CA SER A 54 12.62 5.78 10.94
C SER A 54 13.40 7.06 10.64
N LEU A 55 13.42 7.49 9.38
CA LEU A 55 14.05 8.73 8.94
C LEU A 55 13.14 9.97 9.05
N ARG A 56 11.86 9.80 9.42
CA ARG A 56 10.94 10.94 9.51
C ARG A 56 11.36 11.86 10.67
N THR A 57 11.65 13.11 10.35
CA THR A 57 12.01 14.14 11.33
C THR A 57 10.78 14.90 11.83
N GLU A 58 9.71 14.91 11.05
CA GLU A 58 8.43 15.53 11.35
C GLU A 58 7.27 14.68 10.83
N ILE A 59 6.14 14.71 11.54
CA ILE A 59 4.90 14.09 11.07
C ILE A 59 4.16 15.15 10.25
N TYR A 60 3.74 14.79 9.04
CA TYR A 60 2.99 15.71 8.18
C TYR A 60 1.75 16.22 8.91
N GLN A 61 1.54 17.54 8.89
CA GLN A 61 0.36 18.16 9.49
C GLN A 61 -0.91 17.58 8.87
N LYS A 62 -1.96 17.41 9.68
CA LYS A 62 -3.25 16.93 9.23
C LYS A 62 -3.69 17.71 7.99
N ARG A 63 -4.03 17.00 6.91
CA ARG A 63 -4.61 17.62 5.71
C ARG A 63 -5.95 18.27 6.09
N GLU A 64 -6.01 19.58 5.93
CA GLU A 64 -7.22 20.36 6.14
C GLU A 64 -8.30 20.00 5.12
N GLY A 65 -9.57 20.23 5.49
CA GLY A 65 -10.69 20.00 4.61
C GLY A 65 -12.04 20.02 5.31
N GLN A 66 -13.09 19.89 4.50
CA GLN A 66 -14.47 19.89 4.97
C GLN A 66 -14.86 18.49 5.48
N GLY A 67 -15.29 18.42 6.75
CA GLY A 67 -15.81 17.22 7.37
C GLY A 67 -17.30 17.01 7.13
N PHE A 68 -17.71 15.74 7.08
CA PHE A 68 -19.10 15.33 6.89
C PHE A 68 -19.53 14.35 7.98
N LYS A 69 -20.82 14.35 8.35
CA LYS A 69 -21.32 13.45 9.40
C LYS A 69 -21.42 12.00 8.93
N THR A 70 -21.51 11.78 7.61
CA THR A 70 -21.53 10.45 7.00
C THR A 70 -20.82 10.45 5.65
N PHE A 71 -20.29 9.29 5.26
CA PHE A 71 -19.76 9.12 3.90
C PHE A 71 -20.82 9.29 2.80
N GLY A 72 -22.09 9.00 3.11
CA GLY A 72 -23.21 9.27 2.19
C GLY A 72 -23.42 10.75 1.93
N GLU A 73 -23.30 11.58 2.97
CA GLU A 73 -23.36 13.05 2.86
C GLU A 73 -22.19 13.61 2.06
N PHE A 74 -20.97 13.12 2.31
CA PHE A 74 -19.80 13.43 1.48
C PHE A 74 -20.09 13.15 0.00
N LYS A 75 -20.57 11.95 -0.35
CA LYS A 75 -20.85 11.59 -1.75
C LYS A 75 -21.97 12.40 -2.40
N ARG A 76 -22.98 12.82 -1.62
CA ARG A 76 -24.05 13.71 -2.14
C ARG A 76 -23.53 15.12 -2.44
N THR A 77 -22.57 15.59 -1.65
CA THR A 77 -22.01 16.95 -1.77
C THR A 77 -20.90 17.01 -2.82
N ILE A 78 -19.95 16.08 -2.76
CA ILE A 78 -18.74 16.06 -3.60
C ILE A 78 -18.93 15.24 -4.88
N GLY A 79 -19.84 14.28 -4.87
CA GLY A 79 -20.10 13.36 -5.97
C GLY A 79 -19.43 11.99 -5.82
N VAL A 80 -19.74 11.10 -6.76
CA VAL A 80 -19.06 9.80 -6.89
C VAL A 80 -17.65 9.98 -7.44
N ALA A 81 -16.75 9.03 -7.16
CA ALA A 81 -15.34 9.14 -7.56
C ALA A 81 -15.12 9.16 -9.08
N GLY A 82 -16.05 8.58 -9.85
CA GLY A 82 -15.97 8.43 -11.31
C GLY A 82 -15.79 6.97 -11.73
N ALA A 83 -15.92 6.71 -13.02
CA ALA A 83 -15.74 5.36 -13.57
C ALA A 83 -14.30 4.86 -13.34
N GLY A 84 -14.15 3.62 -12.85
CA GLY A 84 -12.84 3.01 -12.57
C GLY A 84 -12.12 3.58 -11.33
N GLN A 85 -12.75 4.47 -10.57
CA GLN A 85 -12.17 5.12 -9.40
C GLN A 85 -13.00 4.84 -8.15
N ALA A 86 -12.34 4.87 -6.99
CA ALA A 86 -12.99 4.87 -5.69
C ALA A 86 -12.45 5.99 -4.81
N TRP A 87 -13.31 6.49 -3.92
CA TRP A 87 -12.91 7.34 -2.82
C TRP A 87 -12.21 6.47 -1.77
N HIS A 88 -10.91 6.68 -1.59
CA HIS A 88 -10.09 5.98 -0.62
C HIS A 88 -9.85 6.86 0.60
N HIS A 89 -10.12 6.31 1.77
CA HIS A 89 -9.84 6.97 3.05
C HIS A 89 -8.37 6.75 3.39
N ILE A 90 -7.59 7.83 3.53
CA ILE A 90 -6.18 7.76 3.94
C ILE A 90 -6.09 7.20 5.36
N VAL A 91 -6.84 7.78 6.28
CA VAL A 91 -7.15 7.20 7.61
C VAL A 91 -8.41 6.37 7.48
N GLY A 92 -8.28 5.05 7.64
CA GLY A 92 -9.33 4.09 7.31
C GLY A 92 -10.62 4.27 8.10
N GLN A 93 -11.76 4.06 7.42
CA GLN A 93 -13.09 4.04 8.00
C GLN A 93 -13.33 2.72 8.78
N THR A 94 -12.77 2.60 9.98
CA THR A 94 -13.08 1.49 10.90
C THR A 94 -13.98 1.98 12.03
N THR A 95 -14.73 1.07 12.67
CA THR A 95 -15.55 1.43 13.84
C THR A 95 -14.70 2.07 14.95
N ALA A 96 -13.49 1.53 15.20
CA ALA A 96 -12.55 2.07 16.18
C ALA A 96 -12.10 3.49 15.82
N ASN A 97 -11.74 3.75 14.56
CA ASN A 97 -11.33 5.08 14.11
C ASN A 97 -12.50 6.08 14.13
N LEU A 98 -13.71 5.67 13.78
CA LEU A 98 -14.90 6.51 13.89
C LEU A 98 -15.18 6.91 15.34
N GLN A 99 -15.01 5.98 16.30
CA GLN A 99 -15.14 6.27 17.73
C GLN A 99 -14.01 7.17 18.25
N LYS A 100 -12.76 6.93 17.81
CA LYS A 100 -11.57 7.66 18.28
C LYS A 100 -11.46 9.07 17.73
N PHE A 101 -11.78 9.27 16.45
CA PHE A 101 -11.52 10.52 15.73
C PHE A 101 -12.79 11.28 15.31
N GLY A 102 -13.96 10.62 15.36
CA GLY A 102 -15.23 11.21 14.93
C GLY A 102 -15.46 11.15 13.42
N ALA A 103 -16.73 11.20 13.05
CA ALA A 103 -17.15 11.05 11.65
C ALA A 103 -16.61 12.17 10.75
N GLU A 104 -16.56 13.41 11.22
CA GLU A 104 -16.12 14.57 10.43
C GLU A 104 -14.62 14.56 10.12
N ALA A 105 -13.80 13.88 10.94
CA ALA A 105 -12.38 13.67 10.64
C ALA A 105 -12.18 12.54 9.62
N ILE A 106 -12.96 11.47 9.72
CA ILE A 106 -12.88 10.31 8.82
C ILE A 106 -13.45 10.66 7.43
N HIS A 107 -14.65 11.24 7.39
CA HIS A 107 -15.31 11.69 6.16
C HIS A 107 -14.94 13.14 5.89
N ASN A 108 -13.65 13.38 5.65
CA ASN A 108 -13.12 14.72 5.39
C ASN A 108 -12.51 14.78 3.99
N THR A 109 -12.68 15.91 3.27
CA THR A 109 -12.03 16.10 1.96
C THR A 109 -10.50 16.02 2.03
N GLY A 110 -9.89 16.35 3.17
CA GLY A 110 -8.45 16.17 3.42
C GLY A 110 -8.05 14.71 3.70
N ASN A 111 -9.00 13.86 4.09
CA ASN A 111 -8.77 12.43 4.37
C ASN A 111 -9.21 11.50 3.23
N LEU A 112 -9.72 12.05 2.13
CA LEU A 112 -10.30 11.29 1.02
C LEU A 112 -9.61 11.65 -0.29
N ILE A 113 -9.13 10.64 -1.01
CA ILE A 113 -8.54 10.79 -2.34
C ILE A 113 -9.22 9.87 -3.34
N ARG A 114 -9.13 10.19 -4.63
CA ARG A 114 -9.59 9.32 -5.71
C ARG A 114 -8.43 8.46 -6.18
N ILE A 115 -8.62 7.15 -6.19
CA ILE A 115 -7.63 6.21 -6.73
C ILE A 115 -8.31 5.13 -7.56
N GLU A 116 -7.54 4.53 -8.47
CA GLU A 116 -8.02 3.43 -9.32
C GLU A 116 -8.55 2.28 -8.46
N HIS A 117 -9.67 1.72 -8.89
CA HIS A 117 -10.37 0.65 -8.20
C HIS A 117 -10.61 -0.56 -9.12
N GLY A 118 -10.79 -1.73 -8.52
CA GLY A 118 -10.98 -3.00 -9.22
C GLY A 118 -9.80 -3.95 -9.07
N LYS A 119 -9.86 -5.08 -9.78
CA LYS A 119 -8.85 -6.14 -9.70
C LYS A 119 -7.49 -5.65 -10.19
N GLY A 120 -6.46 -5.82 -9.36
CA GLY A 120 -5.09 -5.37 -9.67
C GLY A 120 -4.91 -3.86 -9.67
N SER A 121 -5.88 -3.11 -9.14
CA SER A 121 -5.75 -1.67 -8.95
C SER A 121 -4.93 -1.34 -7.71
N ILE A 122 -4.43 -0.10 -7.64
CA ILE A 122 -3.77 0.43 -6.44
C ILE A 122 -4.64 0.29 -5.19
N HIS A 123 -5.96 0.52 -5.27
CA HIS A 123 -6.85 0.36 -4.12
C HIS A 123 -6.82 -1.07 -3.57
N GLN A 124 -6.77 -2.06 -4.45
CA GLN A 124 -6.71 -3.47 -4.05
C GLN A 124 -5.35 -3.78 -3.41
N GLU A 125 -4.25 -3.32 -3.99
CA GLU A 125 -2.90 -3.59 -3.47
C GLU A 125 -2.66 -2.93 -2.10
N ILE A 126 -3.15 -1.70 -1.91
CA ILE A 126 -3.15 -1.04 -0.60
C ILE A 126 -3.94 -1.86 0.43
N THR A 127 -5.12 -2.36 0.03
CA THR A 127 -5.95 -3.20 0.89
C THR A 127 -5.25 -4.49 1.27
N ASN A 128 -4.60 -5.15 0.31
CA ASN A 128 -3.81 -6.37 0.53
C ASN A 128 -2.65 -6.12 1.50
N PHE A 129 -1.92 -5.02 1.31
CA PHE A 129 -0.82 -4.62 2.19
C PHE A 129 -1.29 -4.34 3.62
N TYR A 130 -2.41 -3.65 3.80
CA TYR A 130 -2.96 -3.42 5.14
C TYR A 130 -3.36 -4.71 5.87
N ASN A 131 -3.76 -5.74 5.11
CA ASN A 131 -4.19 -7.02 5.66
C ASN A 131 -3.05 -8.04 5.79
N SER A 132 -1.82 -7.70 5.40
CA SER A 132 -0.66 -8.58 5.56
C SER A 132 0.04 -8.34 6.90
N VAL A 133 0.76 -9.35 7.36
CA VAL A 133 1.71 -9.26 8.48
C VAL A 133 3.04 -8.78 7.92
N GLN A 134 3.57 -7.66 8.45
CA GLN A 134 4.83 -7.05 8.00
C GLN A 134 5.68 -6.70 9.23
N PRO A 135 6.52 -7.64 9.71
CA PRO A 135 7.29 -7.46 10.94
C PRO A 135 8.20 -6.23 10.94
N GLU A 136 8.67 -5.82 9.77
CA GLU A 136 9.51 -4.61 9.59
C GLU A 136 8.77 -3.31 9.92
N ILE A 137 7.43 -3.31 9.82
CA ILE A 137 6.58 -2.17 10.19
C ILE A 137 6.03 -2.32 11.60
N THR A 138 5.47 -3.48 11.90
CA THR A 138 4.69 -3.70 13.12
C THR A 138 5.56 -4.05 14.32
N GLY A 139 6.81 -4.47 14.09
CA GLY A 139 7.65 -5.09 15.12
C GLY A 139 7.13 -6.46 15.58
N SER A 140 6.18 -7.05 14.86
CA SER A 140 5.46 -8.26 15.28
C SER A 140 5.17 -9.20 14.09
N SER A 141 5.24 -10.50 14.35
CA SER A 141 4.94 -11.57 13.39
C SER A 141 3.49 -12.08 13.44
N ASN A 142 2.62 -11.49 14.27
CA ASN A 142 1.26 -11.99 14.47
C ASN A 142 0.13 -10.95 14.31
N ILE A 143 0.47 -9.69 14.04
CA ILE A 143 -0.52 -8.65 13.74
C ILE A 143 -0.33 -8.09 12.33
N THR A 144 -1.44 -7.73 11.72
CA THR A 144 -1.46 -7.07 10.42
C THR A 144 -1.03 -5.60 10.53
N VAL A 145 -0.63 -5.02 9.41
CA VAL A 145 -0.33 -3.57 9.32
C VAL A 145 -1.53 -2.74 9.78
N ARG A 146 -2.76 -3.15 9.42
CA ARG A 146 -4.00 -2.46 9.81
C ARG A 146 -4.21 -2.46 11.33
N GLU A 147 -3.99 -3.58 12.00
CA GLU A 147 -4.14 -3.71 13.45
C GLU A 147 -3.10 -2.87 14.19
N TRP A 148 -1.85 -2.91 13.75
CA TRP A 148 -0.79 -2.04 14.28
C TRP A 148 -1.16 -0.57 14.10
N LEU A 149 -1.53 -0.17 12.87
CA LEU A 149 -1.83 1.23 12.53
C LEU A 149 -3.00 1.81 13.34
N GLY A 150 -3.99 0.97 13.70
CA GLY A 150 -5.16 1.39 14.49
C GLY A 150 -4.81 1.96 15.87
N ASN A 151 -3.64 1.61 16.43
CA ASN A 151 -3.19 2.13 17.72
C ASN A 151 -2.60 3.55 17.62
N GLN A 152 -2.30 4.03 16.42
CA GLN A 152 -1.62 5.30 16.21
C GLN A 152 -2.57 6.52 16.23
N SER A 153 -1.99 7.72 16.38
CA SER A 153 -2.70 8.99 16.26
C SER A 153 -3.24 9.22 14.84
N PHE A 154 -4.18 10.16 14.66
CA PHE A 154 -4.76 10.43 13.34
C PHE A 154 -3.68 10.85 12.35
N GLU A 155 -2.77 11.74 12.78
CA GLU A 155 -1.67 12.29 12.00
C GLU A 155 -0.68 11.19 11.59
N GLU A 156 -0.37 10.26 12.50
CA GLU A 156 0.47 9.10 12.17
C GLU A 156 -0.21 8.14 11.18
N GLN A 157 -1.52 7.89 11.34
CA GLN A 157 -2.27 7.08 10.38
C GLN A 157 -2.30 7.76 9.01
N GLN A 158 -2.45 9.08 8.97
CA GLN A 158 -2.50 9.85 7.73
C GLN A 158 -1.14 9.91 7.04
N ASP A 159 -0.05 10.18 7.77
CA ASP A 159 1.33 10.15 7.24
C ASP A 159 1.65 8.76 6.65
N PHE A 160 1.37 7.69 7.41
CA PHE A 160 1.60 6.33 6.92
C PHE A 160 0.76 6.03 5.67
N GLY A 161 -0.53 6.36 5.68
CA GLY A 161 -1.42 6.16 4.53
C GLY A 161 -0.93 6.90 3.29
N ILE A 162 -0.47 8.15 3.43
CA ILE A 162 0.12 8.93 2.33
C ILE A 162 1.35 8.24 1.74
N ARG A 163 2.26 7.73 2.58
CA ARG A 163 3.46 7.01 2.11
C ARG A 163 3.10 5.73 1.38
N VAL A 164 2.14 4.97 1.93
CA VAL A 164 1.59 3.77 1.30
C VAL A 164 0.99 4.09 -0.07
N ILE A 165 0.15 5.12 -0.17
CA ILE A 165 -0.44 5.54 -1.45
C ILE A 165 0.66 5.88 -2.47
N LYS A 166 1.68 6.67 -2.06
CA LYS A 166 2.79 7.06 -2.95
C LYS A 166 3.61 5.87 -3.42
N ILE A 167 3.95 4.93 -2.54
CA ILE A 167 4.81 3.79 -2.92
C ILE A 167 4.10 2.81 -3.86
N PHE A 168 2.77 2.69 -3.77
CA PHE A 168 1.97 1.93 -4.74
C PHE A 168 1.61 2.73 -6.00
N GLY A 169 2.18 3.92 -6.21
CA GLY A 169 2.04 4.71 -7.44
C GLY A 169 0.85 5.68 -7.47
N GLY A 170 0.23 5.94 -6.32
CA GLY A 170 -0.90 6.86 -6.20
C GLY A 170 -0.46 8.33 -6.14
N SER A 171 -1.38 9.21 -6.52
CA SER A 171 -1.25 10.68 -6.41
C SER A 171 -2.25 11.23 -5.38
N LEU A 172 -1.92 12.37 -4.77
CA LEU A 172 -2.66 12.98 -3.65
C LEU A 172 -3.47 14.21 -4.03
#